data_AF-A0A497AZ20-F1
#
_entry.id   AF-A0A497AZ20-F1
#
_cell.length_a   1.000
_cell.length_b   1.000
_cell.length_c   1.000
_cell.angle_alpha   90.00
_cell.angle_beta   90.00
_cell.angle_gamma   90.00
#
_symmetry.space_group_name_H-M   'P 1'
#
loop_
_entity.id
_entity.type
_entity.pdbx_description
1 polymer ?
#
loop_
_entity_poly.entity_id
_entity_poly.type
_entity_poly.pdbx_seq_one_letter_code
_entity_poly.pdbx_strand_id
1 'polypeptide(L)' 'YNKQFAFYVDNILARINLQEEAYGKEKNIPAKLFQVYAEQRDGLEALKAKYGSIISVEQLVKAA' A
#
# COMPACT_ATOMS: atom_id res chain seq x y z
N TYR A 1 7.48 22.20 2.58
CA TYR A 1 7.95 21.24 3.58
C TYR A 1 6.99 20.04 3.75
N ASN A 2 5.66 20.24 3.72
CA ASN A 2 4.65 19.19 4.00
C ASN A 2 4.53 17.99 3.01
N LYS A 3 5.25 17.98 1.88
CA LYS A 3 5.18 16.87 0.90
C LYS A 3 6.27 15.81 1.05
N GLN A 4 7.34 16.11 1.81
CA GLN A 4 8.44 15.17 2.02
C GLN A 4 8.08 14.06 3.02
N PHE A 5 7.07 14.30 3.88
CA PHE A 5 6.56 13.37 4.87
C PHE A 5 5.06 13.17 4.65
N ALA A 6 4.70 12.59 3.52
CA ALA A 6 3.33 12.23 3.20
C ALA A 6 3.29 10.78 2.69
N PHE A 7 2.21 10.10 2.99
CA PHE A 7 1.99 8.73 2.60
C PHE A 7 1.12 8.70 1.34
N TYR A 8 1.76 8.31 0.23
CA TYR A 8 1.17 8.33 -1.11
C TYR A 8 0.56 6.97 -1.42
N VAL A 9 -0.71 6.78 -1.05
CA VAL A 9 -1.38 5.48 -1.11
C VAL A 9 -1.41 4.92 -2.53
N ASP A 10 -1.72 5.75 -3.52
CA ASP A 10 -1.80 5.31 -4.92
C ASP A 10 -0.44 4.80 -5.45
N ASN A 11 0.66 5.42 -5.03
CA ASN A 11 2.00 4.98 -5.42
C ASN A 11 2.32 3.60 -4.82
N ILE A 12 1.88 3.34 -3.59
CA ILE A 12 2.12 2.06 -2.90
C ILE A 12 1.23 0.98 -3.52
N LEU A 13 -0.05 1.26 -3.75
CA LEU A 13 -0.97 0.34 -4.44
C LEU A 13 -0.45 -0.02 -5.84
N ALA A 14 0.03 0.96 -6.61
CA ALA A 14 0.63 0.73 -7.92
C ALA A 14 1.88 -0.17 -7.81
N ARG A 15 2.70 0.01 -6.78
CA ARG A 15 3.88 -0.83 -6.54
C ARG A 15 3.50 -2.26 -6.18
N ILE A 16 2.49 -2.46 -5.33
CA ILE A 16 1.98 -3.79 -4.98
C ILE A 16 1.49 -4.50 -6.25
N ASN A 17 0.65 -3.84 -7.06
CA ASN A 17 0.15 -4.41 -8.32
C ASN A 17 1.28 -4.81 -9.27
N LEU A 18 2.29 -3.95 -9.43
CA LEU A 18 3.45 -4.24 -10.27
C LEU A 18 4.23 -5.46 -9.77
N GLN A 19 4.42 -5.58 -8.45
CA GLN A 19 5.15 -6.69 -7.84
C GLN A 19 4.36 -8.00 -7.88
N GLU A 20 3.05 -7.93 -7.63
CA GLU A 20 2.15 -9.08 -7.72
C GLU A 20 2.12 -9.64 -9.14
N GLU A 21 2.02 -8.77 -10.16
CA GLU A 21 2.07 -9.20 -11.57
C GLU A 21 3.42 -9.81 -11.95
N ALA A 22 4.54 -9.19 -11.53
CA ALA A 22 5.87 -9.68 -11.85
C ALA A 22 6.18 -11.01 -11.16
N TYR A 23 5.96 -11.09 -9.84
CA TYR A 23 6.26 -12.28 -9.06
C TYR A 23 5.27 -13.42 -9.27
N GLY A 24 4.03 -13.13 -9.69
CA GLY A 24 3.07 -14.15 -10.08
C GLY A 24 3.52 -14.99 -11.30
N LYS A 25 4.47 -14.49 -12.10
CA LYS A 25 5.05 -15.19 -13.26
C LYS A 25 6.25 -16.06 -12.88
N GLU A 26 6.83 -15.84 -11.70
CA GLU A 26 8.05 -16.52 -11.24
C GLU A 26 7.73 -17.81 -10.45
N LYS A 27 8.64 -18.78 -10.53
CA LYS A 27 8.55 -20.02 -9.74
C LYS A 27 9.20 -19.83 -8.37
N ASN A 28 8.76 -20.60 -7.38
CA ASN A 28 9.30 -20.61 -6.01
C ASN A 28 9.10 -19.29 -5.22
N ILE A 29 8.13 -18.46 -5.58
CA ILE A 29 7.71 -17.34 -4.75
C ILE A 29 6.77 -17.84 -3.63
N PRO A 30 7.01 -17.48 -2.35
CA PRO A 30 6.14 -17.91 -1.26
C PRO A 30 4.72 -17.36 -1.40
N ALA A 31 3.70 -18.22 -1.26
CA ALA A 31 2.29 -17.80 -1.25
C ALA A 31 1.99 -16.75 -0.17
N LYS A 32 2.74 -16.76 0.93
CA LYS A 32 2.62 -15.78 2.02
C LYS A 32 2.86 -14.35 1.55
N LEU A 33 3.70 -14.13 0.53
CA LEU A 33 3.95 -12.79 -0.02
C LEU A 33 2.65 -12.19 -0.56
N PHE A 34 1.91 -12.94 -1.38
CA PHE A 34 0.66 -12.49 -1.98
C PHE A 34 -0.45 -12.29 -0.94
N GLN A 35 -0.48 -13.12 0.11
CA GLN A 35 -1.41 -12.91 1.24
C GLN A 35 -1.13 -11.58 1.95
N VAL A 36 0.14 -11.25 2.17
CA VAL A 36 0.54 -9.96 2.77
C VAL A 36 0.19 -8.80 1.84
N TYR A 37 0.39 -8.93 0.52
CA TYR A 37 -0.04 -7.92 -0.45
C TYR A 37 -1.55 -7.68 -0.45
N ALA A 38 -2.35 -8.74 -0.35
CA ALA A 38 -3.81 -8.60 -0.24
C ALA A 38 -4.20 -7.84 1.04
N GLU A 39 -3.67 -8.23 2.20
CA GLU A 39 -3.94 -7.54 3.47
C GLU A 39 -3.49 -6.07 3.45
N GLN A 40 -2.31 -5.79 2.87
CA GLN A 40 -1.82 -4.43 2.70
C GLN A 40 -2.72 -3.61 1.78
N ARG A 41 -3.17 -4.17 0.65
CA ARG A 41 -4.10 -3.48 -0.26
C ARG A 41 -5.40 -3.11 0.43
N ASP A 42 -5.99 -4.03 1.19
CA ASP A 42 -7.25 -3.78 1.90
C ASP A 42 -7.09 -2.64 2.93
N GLY A 43 -6.00 -2.65 3.70
CA GLY A 43 -5.68 -1.58 4.64
C GLY A 43 -5.43 -0.23 3.96
N LEU A 44 -4.72 -0.23 2.83
CA LEU A 44 -4.43 0.98 2.04
C LEU A 44 -5.69 1.58 1.41
N GLU A 45 -6.56 0.76 0.83
CA GLU A 45 -7.85 1.22 0.28
C GLU A 45 -8.76 1.77 1.39
N ALA A 46 -8.78 1.15 2.58
CA ALA A 46 -9.50 1.68 3.73
C ALA A 46 -8.96 3.05 4.19
N LEU A 47 -7.64 3.22 4.24
CA LEU A 47 -7.01 4.51 4.55
C LEU A 47 -7.31 5.57 3.49
N LYS A 48 -7.24 5.19 2.20
CA LYS A 48 -7.57 6.07 1.07
C LYS A 48 -9.03 6.51 1.10
N ALA A 49 -9.95 5.60 1.40
CA ALA A 49 -11.37 5.93 1.55
C ALA A 49 -11.61 6.95 2.67
N LYS A 50 -10.82 6.91 3.74
CA LYS A 50 -10.93 7.80 4.90
C LYS A 50 -10.26 9.16 4.72
N TYR A 51 -9.07 9.21 4.11
CA TYR A 51 -8.22 10.40 4.09
C TYR A 51 -7.82 10.89 2.69
N GLY A 52 -8.16 10.15 1.63
CA GLY A 52 -7.71 10.39 0.27
C GLY A 52 -6.34 9.78 -0.05
N SER A 53 -5.84 10.01 -1.26
CA SER A 53 -4.62 9.37 -1.78
C SER A 53 -3.30 9.90 -1.21
N ILE A 54 -3.31 11.07 -0.57
CA ILE A 54 -2.13 11.69 0.05
C ILE A 54 -2.47 11.95 1.52
N ILE A 55 -1.85 11.18 2.41
CA ILE A 55 -2.15 11.21 3.84
C ILE A 55 -0.97 11.85 4.58
N SER A 56 -1.24 12.82 5.45
CA SER A 56 -0.19 13.43 6.28
C SER A 56 0.24 12.48 7.41
N VAL A 57 1.45 12.67 7.95
CA VAL A 57 1.92 11.87 9.09
C VAL A 57 0.98 11.99 10.29
N GLU A 58 0.45 13.19 10.56
CA GLU A 58 -0.48 13.41 11.67
C GLU A 58 -1.80 12.65 11.50
N GLN A 59 -2.28 12.49 10.26
CA GLN A 59 -3.47 11.69 9.97
C GLN A 59 -3.20 10.20 10.15
N LEU A 60 -2.02 9.72 9.75
CA LEU A 60 -1.60 8.33 9.93
C LEU A 60 -1.47 7.95 11.41
N VAL A 61 -0.82 8.79 12.23
CA VAL A 61 -0.66 8.53 13.66
C VAL A 61 -2.02 8.44 14.38
N LYS A 62 -3.05 9.16 13.91
CA LYS A 62 -4.42 9.06 14.45
C LYS A 62 -5.18 7.81 14.03
N ALA A 63 -4.68 7.08 13.03
CA ALA A 63 -5.34 5.90 12.48
C ALA A 63 -4.79 4.58 13.04
N ALA A 64 -3.64 4.62 13.74
CA ALA A 64 -3.00 3.50 14.44
C ALA A 64 -3.51 3.41 15.90
#